data_AF-A0AA38NXI1-F1
#
_entry.id   AF-A0AA38NXI1-F1
#
_cell.length_a   1.000
_cell.length_b   1.000
_cell.length_c   1.000
_cell.angle_alpha   90.00
_cell.angle_beta   90.00
_cell.angle_gamma   90.00
#
_symmetry.space_group_name_H-M   'P 1'
#
loop_
_entity.id
_entity.type
_entity.pdbx_description
1 polymer ?
#
loop_
_entity_poly.entity_id
_entity_poly.type
_entity_poly.pdbx_seq_one_letter_code
_entity_poly.pdbx_strand_id
1 'polypeptide(L)'
;MIVDEFSLKHPDNGHRRRSSRILPLDSSDPMFVQVERLFSKGWRHRQKPRPVIQGIFKILSSDESLEAYAIYKSQVQAFNLLSRYKKGANEQLCFHGTRRSCALGDDSDQLFLCNSAECSLCCIIRGSFDIARSGDANSFKRFGAGIYTTSCSSKADDYYSVGRSRQQDPQDLRVLLLNRVVVGKPHNRRHNATHMNQPPSGHHSVVGLPGVDLNFEETVVYHNDAIRPAYLVVYGPQSFAERPPLKTQTDHHPLSPPLINQKSLSRSTSKAHALLSALFTTPLAV
;
A
#
# COMPACT_ATOMS: atom_id res chain seq x y z
N MET A 1 -21.82 -7.74 -24.51
CA MET A 1 -20.73 -7.84 -23.53
C MET A 1 -20.74 -6.57 -22.70
N ILE A 2 -20.71 -6.69 -21.38
CA ILE A 2 -20.45 -5.52 -20.52
C ILE A 2 -18.98 -5.14 -20.77
N VAL A 3 -18.74 -3.94 -21.29
CA VAL A 3 -17.39 -3.41 -21.47
C VAL A 3 -16.79 -3.20 -20.09
N ASP A 4 -15.59 -3.71 -19.84
CA ASP A 4 -14.92 -3.53 -18.54
C ASP A 4 -14.69 -2.04 -18.27
N GLU A 5 -15.01 -1.58 -17.07
CA GLU A 5 -14.96 -0.15 -16.70
C GLU A 5 -13.54 0.45 -16.75
N PHE A 6 -12.49 -0.39 -16.76
CA PHE A 6 -11.10 0.03 -16.93
C PHE A 6 -10.66 0.02 -18.41
N SER A 7 -11.56 -0.26 -19.35
CA SER A 7 -11.27 -0.22 -20.77
C SER A 7 -10.99 1.21 -21.26
N LEU A 8 -9.95 1.36 -22.06
CA LEU A 8 -9.68 2.58 -22.84
C LEU A 8 -10.83 2.96 -23.78
N LYS A 9 -11.68 2.02 -24.17
CA LYS A 9 -12.82 2.22 -25.08
C LYS A 9 -14.15 2.34 -24.33
N HIS A 10 -14.15 2.28 -23.00
CA HIS A 10 -15.38 2.46 -22.23
C HIS A 10 -15.95 3.88 -22.45
N PRO A 11 -17.26 4.04 -22.70
CA PRO A 11 -17.87 5.35 -22.99
C PRO A 11 -17.57 6.40 -21.92
N ASP A 12 -17.67 6.03 -20.64
CA ASP A 12 -17.44 6.94 -19.50
C ASP A 12 -15.97 7.40 -19.37
N ASN A 13 -15.04 6.73 -20.06
CA ASN A 13 -13.61 7.09 -20.07
C ASN A 13 -13.26 8.06 -21.23
N GLY A 14 -14.23 8.42 -22.09
CA GLY A 14 -14.01 9.11 -23.37
C GLY A 14 -13.89 10.64 -23.36
N HIS A 15 -13.62 11.29 -22.22
CA HIS A 15 -13.90 12.74 -22.08
C HIS A 15 -12.76 13.73 -22.42
N ARG A 16 -11.58 13.32 -22.90
CA ARG A 16 -10.51 14.29 -23.26
C ARG A 16 -9.81 13.91 -24.57
N ARG A 17 -9.50 14.94 -25.38
CA ARG A 17 -8.97 14.88 -26.77
C ARG A 17 -7.61 14.16 -26.98
N ARG A 18 -7.13 13.37 -26.02
CA ARG A 18 -6.08 12.35 -26.17
C ARG A 18 -6.37 11.24 -25.15
N SER A 19 -6.26 9.98 -25.56
CA SER A 19 -6.50 8.77 -24.74
C SER A 19 -5.50 8.68 -23.58
N SER A 20 -5.78 9.40 -22.48
CA SER A 20 -4.99 9.27 -21.26
C SER A 20 -5.24 7.91 -20.63
N ARG A 21 -4.18 7.14 -20.40
CA ARG A 21 -4.25 5.86 -19.67
C ARG A 21 -4.48 6.05 -18.17
N ILE A 22 -4.37 7.27 -17.67
CA ILE A 22 -4.50 7.59 -16.25
C ILE A 22 -5.53 8.70 -16.13
N LEU A 23 -6.61 8.43 -15.41
CA LEU A 23 -7.70 9.38 -15.18
C LEU A 23 -7.77 9.73 -13.69
N PRO A 24 -7.77 11.02 -13.30
CA PRO A 24 -7.99 11.41 -11.91
C PRO A 24 -9.38 10.99 -11.45
N LEU A 25 -9.47 10.51 -10.21
CA LEU A 25 -10.74 10.32 -9.51
C LEU A 25 -11.01 11.52 -8.61
N ASP A 26 -12.25 12.00 -8.62
CA ASP A 26 -12.71 13.00 -7.67
C ASP A 26 -12.78 12.40 -6.26
N SER A 27 -12.53 13.21 -5.23
CA SER A 27 -12.60 12.77 -3.84
C SER A 27 -13.97 12.22 -3.41
N SER A 28 -15.04 12.63 -4.09
CA SER A 28 -16.40 12.14 -3.89
C SER A 28 -16.73 10.85 -4.64
N ASP A 29 -15.86 10.40 -5.55
CA ASP A 29 -16.04 9.16 -6.30
C ASP A 29 -16.05 7.95 -5.32
N PRO A 30 -17.04 7.05 -5.40
CA PRO A 30 -17.10 5.87 -4.51
C PRO A 30 -15.83 5.02 -4.55
N MET A 31 -15.16 4.92 -5.70
CA MET A 31 -13.90 4.20 -5.83
C MET A 31 -12.75 4.97 -5.19
N PHE A 32 -12.73 6.31 -5.24
CA PHE A 32 -11.76 7.10 -4.46
C PHE A 32 -11.88 6.76 -2.97
N VAL A 33 -13.09 6.85 -2.42
CA VAL A 33 -13.36 6.57 -0.99
C VAL A 33 -12.99 5.12 -0.62
N GLN A 34 -13.27 4.17 -1.51
CA GLN A 34 -12.88 2.77 -1.27
C GLN A 34 -11.36 2.59 -1.25
N VAL A 35 -10.64 3.17 -2.21
CA VAL A 35 -9.19 3.08 -2.31
C VAL A 35 -8.51 3.78 -1.12
N GLU A 36 -9.00 4.95 -0.72
CA GLU A 36 -8.52 5.65 0.48
C GLU A 36 -8.72 4.81 1.75
N ARG A 37 -9.89 4.20 1.91
CA ARG A 37 -10.17 3.32 3.05
C ARG A 37 -9.24 2.10 3.08
N LEU A 38 -9.01 1.47 1.92
CA LEU A 38 -8.10 0.34 1.80
C LEU A 38 -6.66 0.74 2.12
N PHE A 39 -6.21 1.89 1.61
CA PHE A 39 -4.87 2.42 1.87
C PHE A 39 -4.68 2.72 3.35
N SER A 40 -5.60 3.44 3.96
CA SER A 40 -5.56 3.83 5.38
C SER A 40 -5.59 2.60 6.30
N LYS A 41 -6.48 1.65 6.04
CA LYS A 41 -6.57 0.37 6.79
C LYS A 41 -5.32 -0.49 6.59
N GLY A 42 -4.74 -0.44 5.39
CA GLY A 42 -3.52 -1.17 5.03
C GLY A 42 -2.25 -0.61 5.67
N TRP A 43 -2.29 0.61 6.22
CA TRP A 43 -1.12 1.26 6.83
C TRP A 43 -0.90 0.76 8.27
N ARG A 44 -0.21 -0.38 8.38
CA ARG A 44 -0.09 -1.18 9.62
C ARG A 44 1.28 -1.12 10.29
N HIS A 45 2.33 -0.63 9.61
CA HIS A 45 3.64 -0.42 10.23
C HIS A 45 3.59 0.75 11.20
N ARG A 46 3.72 0.48 12.51
CA ARG A 46 3.57 1.48 13.58
C ARG A 46 4.67 2.53 13.61
N GLN A 47 5.85 2.18 13.12
CA GLN A 47 7.02 3.05 13.08
C GLN A 47 7.02 4.03 11.91
N LYS A 48 6.15 3.82 10.90
CA LYS A 48 6.07 4.70 9.74
C LYS A 48 5.06 5.82 10.01
N PRO A 49 5.40 7.10 9.79
CA PRO A 49 4.42 8.18 9.77
C PRO A 49 3.27 7.82 8.83
N ARG A 50 2.04 8.19 9.21
CA ARG A 50 0.89 8.01 8.33
C ARG A 50 0.93 9.08 7.23
N PRO A 51 1.03 8.71 5.95
CA PRO A 51 1.03 9.68 4.87
C PRO A 51 -0.40 10.14 4.56
N VAL A 52 -0.50 11.25 3.83
CA VAL A 52 -1.74 11.76 3.27
C VAL A 52 -1.80 11.37 1.80
N ILE A 53 -2.97 10.93 1.34
CA ILE A 53 -3.22 10.69 -0.07
C ILE A 53 -3.35 12.04 -0.77
N GLN A 54 -2.53 12.24 -1.79
CA GLN A 54 -2.50 13.46 -2.60
C GLN A 54 -3.33 13.31 -3.88
N GLY A 55 -3.53 12.07 -4.34
CA GLY A 55 -4.36 11.79 -5.49
C GLY A 55 -4.55 10.30 -5.73
N ILE A 56 -5.70 9.95 -6.29
CA ILE A 56 -6.01 8.58 -6.74
C ILE A 56 -6.42 8.67 -8.20
N PHE A 57 -5.83 7.82 -9.03
CA PHE A 57 -6.06 7.82 -10.46
C PHE A 57 -6.46 6.43 -10.95
N LYS A 58 -7.52 6.33 -11.75
CA LYS A 58 -7.92 5.11 -12.46
C LYS A 58 -6.94 4.83 -13.59
N ILE A 59 -6.49 3.59 -13.69
CA ILE A 59 -5.57 3.12 -14.73
C ILE A 59 -6.37 2.38 -15.81
N LEU A 60 -6.34 2.89 -17.03
CA LEU A 60 -7.01 2.29 -18.17
C LEU A 60 -6.10 1.31 -18.89
N SER A 61 -6.67 0.16 -19.23
CA SER A 61 -6.02 -0.93 -19.95
C SER A 61 -6.63 -1.10 -21.35
N SER A 62 -5.90 -1.77 -22.24
CA SER A 62 -6.46 -2.12 -23.55
C SER A 62 -7.47 -3.27 -23.40
N ASP A 63 -8.40 -3.38 -24.35
CA ASP A 63 -9.43 -4.42 -24.31
C ASP A 63 -8.80 -5.81 -24.37
N GLU A 64 -7.73 -5.98 -25.15
CA GLU A 64 -7.03 -7.26 -25.30
C GLU A 64 -6.43 -7.70 -23.95
N SER A 65 -5.89 -6.76 -23.18
CA SER A 65 -5.38 -7.02 -21.84
C SER A 65 -6.50 -7.39 -20.87
N LEU A 66 -7.63 -6.68 -20.92
CA LEU A 66 -8.77 -6.93 -20.03
C LEU A 66 -9.52 -8.21 -20.39
N GLU A 67 -9.57 -8.59 -21.66
CA GLU A 67 -10.19 -9.83 -22.13
C GLU A 67 -9.45 -11.05 -21.59
N ALA A 68 -8.11 -11.09 -21.71
CA ALA A 68 -7.30 -12.17 -21.14
C ALA A 68 -7.51 -12.30 -19.61
N TYR A 69 -7.60 -11.18 -18.91
CA TYR A 69 -7.91 -11.14 -17.48
C TYR A 69 -9.33 -11.67 -17.18
N ALA A 70 -10.34 -11.24 -17.95
CA ALA A 70 -11.72 -11.66 -17.77
C ALA A 70 -11.91 -13.17 -18.05
N ILE A 71 -11.21 -13.70 -19.05
CA ILE A 71 -11.16 -15.14 -19.35
C ILE A 71 -10.58 -15.90 -18.16
N TYR A 72 -9.40 -15.50 -17.67
CA TYR A 72 -8.77 -16.14 -16.51
C TYR A 72 -9.68 -16.09 -15.28
N LYS A 73 -10.24 -14.92 -14.96
CA LYS A 73 -11.18 -14.74 -13.86
C LYS A 73 -12.39 -15.66 -13.97
N SER A 74 -12.96 -15.81 -15.17
CA SER A 74 -14.12 -16.67 -15.43
C SER A 74 -13.78 -18.16 -15.26
N GLN A 75 -12.59 -18.58 -15.70
CA GLN A 75 -12.10 -19.95 -15.49
C GLN A 75 -11.94 -20.27 -14.00
N VAL A 76 -11.32 -19.37 -13.22
CA VAL A 76 -11.18 -19.52 -11.76
C VAL A 76 -12.56 -19.55 -11.08
N GLN A 77 -13.49 -18.72 -11.52
CA GLN A 77 -14.85 -18.71 -10.98
C GLN A 77 -15.58 -20.03 -11.27
N ALA A 78 -15.49 -20.55 -12.49
CA ALA A 78 -16.06 -21.84 -12.86
C ALA A 78 -15.45 -22.98 -12.02
N PHE A 79 -14.11 -22.99 -11.85
CA PHE A 79 -13.44 -23.96 -10.99
C PHE A 79 -13.94 -23.89 -9.55
N ASN A 80 -14.08 -22.70 -8.98
CA ASN A 80 -14.54 -22.53 -7.60
C ASN A 80 -15.99 -23.04 -7.42
N LEU A 81 -16.86 -22.81 -8.40
CA LEU A 81 -18.22 -23.34 -8.40
C LEU A 81 -18.24 -24.88 -8.43
N LEU A 82 -17.46 -25.48 -9.34
CA LEU A 82 -17.36 -26.94 -9.49
C LEU A 82 -16.74 -27.61 -8.26
N SER A 83 -15.72 -27.00 -7.66
CA SER A 83 -15.07 -27.48 -6.44
C SER A 83 -15.83 -27.12 -5.16
N ARG A 84 -17.00 -26.48 -5.27
CA ARG A 84 -17.83 -25.97 -4.16
C ARG A 84 -17.08 -25.07 -3.18
N TYR A 85 -16.03 -24.39 -3.64
CA TYR A 85 -15.30 -23.41 -2.86
C TYR A 85 -16.09 -22.09 -2.79
N LYS A 86 -16.58 -21.73 -1.60
CA LYS A 86 -17.43 -20.54 -1.37
C LYS A 86 -16.78 -19.43 -0.53
N LYS A 87 -15.49 -19.55 -0.20
CA LYS A 87 -14.86 -18.66 0.79
C LYS A 87 -14.18 -17.45 0.11
N GLY A 88 -14.70 -16.27 0.42
CA GLY A 88 -14.12 -14.99 -0.02
C GLY A 88 -14.45 -14.62 -1.46
N ALA A 89 -14.10 -13.40 -1.85
CA ALA A 89 -14.22 -12.93 -3.23
C ALA A 89 -13.10 -13.52 -4.11
N ASN A 90 -13.47 -13.93 -5.33
CA ASN A 90 -12.50 -14.43 -6.32
C ASN A 90 -11.47 -13.37 -6.71
N GLU A 91 -11.89 -12.09 -6.70
CA GLU A 91 -11.06 -10.92 -7.02
C GLU A 91 -10.90 -10.06 -5.76
N GLN A 92 -9.70 -9.53 -5.53
CA GLN A 92 -9.39 -8.62 -4.44
C GLN A 92 -8.53 -7.46 -4.94
N LEU A 93 -8.64 -6.30 -4.28
CA LEU A 93 -7.75 -5.17 -4.51
C LEU A 93 -6.51 -5.31 -3.61
N CYS A 94 -5.33 -5.44 -4.23
CA CYS A 94 -4.06 -5.61 -3.51
C CYS A 94 -3.00 -4.59 -3.97
N PHE A 95 -2.27 -4.05 -3.01
CA PHE A 95 -1.19 -3.08 -3.25
C PHE A 95 0.07 -3.75 -3.78
N HIS A 96 0.79 -3.02 -4.62
CA HIS A 96 2.12 -3.36 -5.13
C HIS A 96 2.99 -2.10 -5.16
N GLY A 97 4.14 -2.16 -4.47
CA GLY A 97 5.19 -1.16 -4.57
C GLY A 97 6.24 -1.59 -5.58
N THR A 98 6.75 -0.63 -6.34
CA THR A 98 7.71 -0.88 -7.41
C THR A 98 8.56 0.34 -7.67
N ARG A 99 9.54 0.19 -8.56
CA ARG A 99 10.46 1.26 -8.95
C ARG A 99 9.78 2.28 -9.87
N ARG A 100 9.80 3.56 -9.46
CA ARG A 100 9.44 4.72 -10.27
C ARG A 100 10.72 5.47 -10.68
N SER A 101 10.93 5.67 -11.98
CA SER A 101 12.12 6.37 -12.52
C SER A 101 11.75 7.64 -13.29
N CYS A 102 10.59 8.23 -12.98
CA CYS A 102 10.05 9.45 -13.60
C CYS A 102 9.15 10.20 -12.59
N ALA A 103 8.66 11.37 -12.97
CA ALA A 103 7.82 12.23 -12.14
C ALA A 103 6.31 11.87 -12.16
N LEU A 104 5.93 10.67 -12.61
CA LEU A 104 4.53 10.28 -12.71
C LEU A 104 3.85 10.33 -11.33
N GLY A 105 2.86 11.20 -11.19
CA GLY A 105 2.12 11.44 -9.95
C GLY A 105 2.63 12.63 -9.12
N ASP A 106 3.69 13.32 -9.54
CA ASP A 106 4.17 14.52 -8.84
C ASP A 106 3.31 15.76 -9.16
N ASP A 107 2.75 15.80 -10.36
CA ASP A 107 1.79 16.81 -10.83
C ASP A 107 0.50 16.08 -11.25
N SER A 108 -0.62 16.43 -10.61
CA SER A 108 -1.94 15.84 -10.87
C SER A 108 -2.47 16.16 -12.27
N ASP A 109 -1.96 17.21 -12.92
CA ASP A 109 -2.39 17.64 -14.25
C ASP A 109 -1.54 17.03 -15.37
N GLN A 110 -0.35 16.50 -15.06
CA GLN A 110 0.60 15.94 -16.05
C GLN A 110 0.87 14.44 -15.82
N LEU A 111 -0.09 13.61 -16.22
CA LEU A 111 -0.05 12.16 -15.99
C LEU A 111 0.39 11.38 -17.23
N PHE A 112 1.63 11.60 -17.67
CA PHE A 112 2.20 10.90 -18.83
C PHE A 112 3.12 9.76 -18.41
N LEU A 113 2.95 8.60 -19.04
CA LEU A 113 3.84 7.46 -18.84
C LEU A 113 5.16 7.70 -19.57
N CYS A 114 6.29 7.66 -18.87
CA CYS A 114 7.62 7.70 -19.51
C CYS A 114 7.92 6.38 -20.24
N ASN A 115 8.69 6.37 -21.32
CA ASN A 115 9.02 5.14 -22.06
C ASN A 115 10.27 4.39 -21.55
N SER A 116 10.83 4.79 -20.39
CA SER A 116 12.03 4.16 -19.84
C SER A 116 11.77 2.72 -19.40
N ALA A 117 12.60 1.79 -19.85
CA ALA A 117 12.60 0.40 -19.38
C ALA A 117 13.00 0.28 -17.90
N GLU A 118 13.71 1.28 -17.36
CA GLU A 118 14.08 1.32 -15.95
C GLU A 118 12.90 1.74 -15.04
N CYS A 119 11.79 2.25 -15.59
CA CYS A 119 10.60 2.62 -14.83
C CYS A 119 9.62 1.46 -14.75
N SER A 120 9.82 0.54 -13.80
CA SER A 120 8.95 -0.62 -13.59
C SER A 120 7.48 -0.22 -13.44
N LEU A 121 7.20 0.88 -12.74
CA LEU A 121 5.86 1.45 -12.62
C LEU A 121 5.20 1.70 -13.98
N CYS A 122 5.84 2.49 -14.86
CA CYS A 122 5.26 2.82 -16.15
C CYS A 122 5.23 1.59 -17.09
N CYS A 123 6.18 0.67 -16.98
CA CYS A 123 6.16 -0.60 -17.71
C CYS A 123 4.93 -1.44 -17.31
N ILE A 124 4.65 -1.57 -16.01
CA ILE A 124 3.47 -2.29 -15.51
C ILE A 124 2.17 -1.61 -15.98
N ILE A 125 2.10 -0.27 -15.92
CA ILE A 125 0.89 0.44 -16.37
C ILE A 125 0.65 0.27 -17.89
N ARG A 126 1.72 0.24 -18.70
CA ARG A 126 1.58 0.03 -20.15
C ARG A 126 1.25 -1.41 -20.53
N GLY A 127 1.95 -2.37 -19.94
CA GLY A 127 2.01 -3.76 -20.40
C GLY A 127 1.45 -4.79 -19.43
N SER A 128 0.93 -4.38 -18.28
CA SER A 128 0.58 -5.24 -17.14
C SER A 128 1.82 -5.89 -16.48
N PHE A 129 1.56 -6.77 -15.53
CA PHE A 129 2.57 -7.55 -14.81
C PHE A 129 3.09 -8.72 -15.65
N ASP A 130 4.34 -9.08 -15.41
CA ASP A 130 4.99 -10.21 -16.05
C ASP A 130 5.82 -10.99 -15.03
N ILE A 131 5.51 -12.27 -14.85
CA ILE A 131 6.20 -13.19 -13.93
C ILE A 131 7.65 -13.36 -14.32
N ALA A 132 8.01 -13.22 -15.59
CA ALA A 132 9.41 -13.26 -16.02
C ALA A 132 10.25 -12.14 -15.38
N ARG A 133 9.63 -11.06 -14.90
CA ARG A 133 10.26 -9.97 -14.15
C ARG A 133 10.34 -10.23 -12.64
N SER A 134 9.85 -11.38 -12.17
CA SER A 134 9.84 -11.72 -10.75
C SER A 134 11.25 -11.83 -10.21
N GLY A 135 11.60 -10.92 -9.31
CA GLY A 135 12.89 -10.90 -8.63
C GLY A 135 13.96 -10.01 -9.25
N ASP A 136 13.65 -9.29 -10.34
CA ASP A 136 14.55 -8.29 -10.95
C ASP A 136 15.01 -7.23 -9.93
N ALA A 137 14.12 -6.83 -9.01
CA ALA A 137 14.41 -5.84 -7.97
C ALA A 137 14.87 -6.47 -6.64
N ASN A 138 14.49 -7.71 -6.35
CA ASN A 138 14.77 -8.42 -5.10
C ASN A 138 14.94 -9.91 -5.38
N SER A 139 16.17 -10.43 -5.27
CA SER A 139 16.47 -11.83 -5.57
C SER A 139 15.76 -12.80 -4.62
N PHE A 140 15.59 -12.43 -3.35
CA PHE A 140 14.90 -13.25 -2.37
C PHE A 140 13.37 -13.17 -2.54
N LYS A 141 12.76 -14.33 -2.73
CA LYS A 141 11.33 -14.52 -2.98
C LYS A 141 10.78 -15.60 -2.06
N ARG A 142 10.00 -15.21 -1.05
CA ARG A 142 9.51 -16.12 0.01
C ARG A 142 8.70 -17.29 -0.52
N PHE A 143 7.92 -17.07 -1.58
CA PHE A 143 7.08 -18.06 -2.25
C PHE A 143 7.50 -18.23 -3.71
N GLY A 144 8.80 -18.09 -3.99
CA GLY A 144 9.40 -18.28 -5.31
C GLY A 144 8.91 -17.30 -6.40
N ALA A 145 9.03 -17.71 -7.66
CA ALA A 145 8.82 -16.83 -8.82
C ALA A 145 7.34 -16.60 -9.10
N GLY A 146 6.84 -15.44 -8.68
CA GLY A 146 5.46 -14.99 -8.89
C GLY A 146 5.33 -13.48 -8.74
N ILE A 147 4.10 -12.98 -8.86
CA ILE A 147 3.77 -11.56 -8.68
C ILE A 147 3.28 -11.35 -7.25
N TYR A 148 4.02 -10.54 -6.49
CA TYR A 148 3.77 -10.29 -5.08
C TYR A 148 2.92 -9.03 -4.90
N THR A 149 1.84 -9.17 -4.16
CA THR A 149 0.95 -8.08 -3.75
C THR A 149 0.58 -8.23 -2.28
N THR A 150 -0.06 -7.23 -1.69
CA THR A 150 -0.46 -7.28 -0.29
C THR A 150 -1.67 -6.40 0.00
N SER A 151 -2.48 -6.79 0.98
CA SER A 151 -3.50 -5.93 1.58
C SER A 151 -2.89 -4.85 2.50
N CYS A 152 -1.57 -4.84 2.71
CA CYS A 152 -0.86 -3.94 3.60
C CYS A 152 -0.15 -2.83 2.79
N SER A 153 -0.79 -1.67 2.61
CA SER A 153 -0.19 -0.52 1.88
C SER A 153 1.20 -0.15 2.42
N SER A 154 1.35 -0.07 3.75
CA SER A 154 2.65 0.22 4.38
C SER A 154 3.73 -0.84 4.15
N LYS A 155 3.37 -2.08 3.80
CA LYS A 155 4.32 -3.10 3.35
C LYS A 155 4.65 -2.94 1.88
N ALA A 156 3.66 -2.65 1.04
CA ALA A 156 3.92 -2.34 -0.36
C ALA A 156 4.87 -1.13 -0.49
N ASP A 157 4.75 -0.13 0.39
CA ASP A 157 5.67 1.01 0.50
C ASP A 157 7.14 0.60 0.74
N ASP A 158 7.43 -0.53 1.42
CA ASP A 158 8.82 -1.02 1.56
C ASP A 158 9.47 -1.40 0.21
N TYR A 159 8.66 -1.64 -0.81
CA TYR A 159 9.09 -2.00 -2.17
C TYR A 159 9.05 -0.82 -3.15
N TYR A 160 8.55 0.34 -2.72
CA TYR A 160 8.63 1.56 -3.51
C TYR A 160 10.08 2.06 -3.57
N SER A 161 10.52 2.56 -4.72
CA SER A 161 11.83 3.20 -4.87
C SER A 161 11.84 4.24 -5.98
N VAL A 162 12.66 5.28 -5.83
CA VAL A 162 12.92 6.28 -6.87
C VAL A 162 14.24 5.96 -7.57
N GLY A 163 14.16 5.64 -8.86
CA GLY A 163 15.31 5.10 -9.60
C GLY A 163 15.90 3.88 -8.89
N ARG A 164 17.24 3.78 -8.86
CA ARG A 164 17.94 2.68 -8.18
C ARG A 164 18.18 2.94 -6.69
N SER A 165 17.74 4.09 -6.16
CA SER A 165 17.91 4.44 -4.74
C SER A 165 16.72 3.95 -3.91
N ARG A 166 17.02 3.29 -2.79
CA ARG A 166 16.03 3.03 -1.72
C ARG A 166 16.00 4.14 -0.67
N GLN A 167 16.97 5.05 -0.69
CA GLN A 167 16.97 6.23 0.16
C GLN A 167 15.99 7.24 -0.46
N GLN A 168 15.01 7.63 0.34
CA GLN A 168 13.91 8.51 -0.06
C GLN A 168 13.84 9.65 0.92
N ASP A 169 13.60 10.86 0.42
CA ASP A 169 13.30 11.98 1.29
C ASP A 169 11.95 11.70 1.96
N PRO A 170 11.82 11.85 3.30
CA PRO A 170 10.53 11.81 3.97
C PRO A 170 9.49 12.79 3.41
N GLN A 171 9.94 13.83 2.70
CA GLN A 171 9.08 14.82 2.06
C GLN A 171 8.64 14.47 0.63
N ASP A 172 9.23 13.43 0.02
CA ASP A 172 8.91 13.06 -1.36
C ASP A 172 7.50 12.47 -1.50
N LEU A 173 6.86 12.80 -2.63
CA LEU A 173 5.68 12.09 -3.09
C LEU A 173 6.06 10.68 -3.52
N ARG A 174 5.25 9.72 -3.08
CA ARG A 174 5.39 8.30 -3.36
C ARG A 174 4.17 7.79 -4.08
N VAL A 175 4.34 6.66 -4.75
CA VAL A 175 3.22 6.01 -5.45
C VAL A 175 3.16 4.52 -5.17
N LEU A 176 1.93 4.01 -5.09
CA LEU A 176 1.64 2.58 -5.08
C LEU A 176 0.64 2.25 -6.17
N LEU A 177 0.76 1.05 -6.73
CA LEU A 177 -0.31 0.48 -7.54
C LEU A 177 -1.27 -0.27 -6.63
N LEU A 178 -2.57 -0.07 -6.84
CA LEU A 178 -3.62 -0.95 -6.31
C LEU A 178 -4.21 -1.73 -7.49
N ASN A 179 -4.24 -3.04 -7.36
CA ASN A 179 -4.41 -3.95 -8.49
C ASN A 179 -5.61 -4.86 -8.27
N ARG A 180 -6.33 -5.17 -9.34
CA ARG A 180 -7.36 -6.22 -9.33
C ARG A 180 -6.66 -7.57 -9.45
N VAL A 181 -6.70 -8.37 -8.39
CA VAL A 181 -6.02 -9.67 -8.28
C VAL A 181 -7.05 -10.78 -8.19
N VAL A 182 -7.02 -11.73 -9.13
CA VAL A 182 -7.80 -12.97 -9.07
C VAL A 182 -7.10 -13.93 -8.10
N VAL A 183 -7.50 -13.87 -6.83
CA VAL A 183 -6.96 -14.73 -5.76
C VAL A 183 -7.50 -16.16 -5.88
N GLY A 184 -8.75 -16.31 -6.33
CA GLY A 184 -9.41 -17.61 -6.44
C GLY A 184 -9.44 -18.36 -5.10
N LYS A 185 -9.17 -19.66 -5.15
CA LYS A 185 -8.87 -20.49 -3.96
C LYS A 185 -7.40 -20.35 -3.57
N PRO A 186 -7.06 -19.67 -2.46
CA PRO A 186 -5.68 -19.46 -2.04
C PRO A 186 -5.13 -20.66 -1.27
N HIS A 187 -3.86 -20.96 -1.47
CA HIS A 187 -3.10 -21.87 -0.63
C HIS A 187 -2.42 -21.07 0.49
N ASN A 188 -2.97 -21.16 1.71
CA ASN A 188 -2.45 -20.42 2.86
C ASN A 188 -1.17 -21.06 3.40
N ARG A 189 -0.11 -20.27 3.57
CA ARG A 189 1.17 -20.74 4.13
C ARG A 189 1.69 -19.79 5.20
N ARG A 190 2.37 -20.32 6.22
CA ARG A 190 3.04 -19.54 7.29
C ARG A 190 4.57 -19.54 7.17
N HIS A 191 5.11 -20.58 6.54
CA HIS A 191 6.55 -20.74 6.30
C HIS A 191 6.92 -20.35 4.87
N ASN A 192 8.18 -20.07 4.59
CA ASN A 192 8.69 -19.84 3.24
C ASN A 192 8.59 -21.11 2.37
N ALA A 193 8.54 -20.92 1.05
CA ALA A 193 8.73 -21.94 0.02
C ALA A 193 9.34 -21.26 -1.22
N THR A 194 10.64 -21.02 -1.13
CA THR A 194 11.40 -20.20 -2.08
C THR A 194 11.49 -20.79 -3.49
N HIS A 195 11.18 -22.08 -3.66
CA HIS A 195 11.27 -22.80 -4.94
C HIS A 195 9.94 -22.90 -5.68
N MET A 196 8.86 -22.27 -5.20
CA MET A 196 7.57 -22.32 -5.89
C MET A 196 7.59 -21.51 -7.18
N ASN A 197 6.98 -22.06 -8.23
CA ASN A 197 6.72 -21.39 -9.50
C ASN A 197 5.24 -21.45 -9.89
N GLN A 198 4.41 -22.11 -9.07
CA GLN A 198 2.98 -22.24 -9.23
C GLN A 198 2.33 -22.57 -7.88
N PRO A 199 1.04 -22.29 -7.68
CA PRO A 199 0.32 -22.78 -6.50
C PRO A 199 0.17 -24.31 -6.55
N PRO A 200 -0.04 -24.99 -5.41
CA PRO A 200 -0.34 -26.42 -5.40
C PRO A 200 -1.63 -26.73 -6.18
N SER A 201 -1.76 -27.97 -6.64
CA SER A 201 -2.96 -28.42 -7.38
C SER A 201 -4.26 -28.05 -6.64
N GLY A 202 -5.24 -27.56 -7.40
CA GLY A 202 -6.52 -27.09 -6.89
C GLY A 202 -6.50 -25.72 -6.19
N HIS A 203 -5.42 -24.94 -6.35
CA HIS A 203 -5.30 -23.57 -5.86
C HIS A 203 -4.85 -22.64 -7.00
N HIS A 204 -5.07 -21.34 -6.83
CA HIS A 204 -4.81 -20.33 -7.87
C HIS A 204 -3.79 -19.27 -7.42
N SER A 205 -3.58 -19.16 -6.12
CA SER A 205 -2.67 -18.22 -5.49
C SER A 205 -2.07 -18.82 -4.22
N VAL A 206 -1.04 -18.17 -3.69
CA VAL A 206 -0.50 -18.44 -2.36
C VAL A 206 -0.73 -17.21 -1.50
N VAL A 207 -1.25 -17.42 -0.29
CA VAL A 207 -1.38 -16.35 0.71
C VAL A 207 -0.47 -16.66 1.89
N GLY A 208 0.56 -15.84 2.05
CA GLY A 208 1.45 -15.87 3.19
C GLY A 208 0.79 -15.22 4.40
N LEU A 209 0.60 -15.98 5.48
CA LEU A 209 -0.03 -15.51 6.71
C LEU A 209 1.02 -15.08 7.74
N PRO A 210 0.76 -14.00 8.51
CA PRO A 210 1.70 -13.52 9.51
C PRO A 210 1.82 -14.47 10.71
N GLY A 211 2.95 -14.39 11.41
CA GLY A 211 3.18 -15.03 12.72
C GLY A 211 4.33 -16.03 12.78
N VAL A 212 4.97 -16.35 11.65
CA VAL A 212 6.21 -17.16 11.62
C VAL A 212 7.25 -16.48 10.76
N ASP A 213 7.22 -16.64 9.43
CA ASP A 213 8.22 -16.06 8.54
C ASP A 213 7.82 -14.66 8.01
N LEU A 214 6.62 -14.20 8.37
CA LEU A 214 5.99 -12.99 7.87
C LEU A 214 5.42 -12.14 9.01
N ASN A 215 5.64 -10.83 8.93
CA ASN A 215 5.01 -9.85 9.82
C ASN A 215 3.66 -9.34 9.27
N PHE A 216 3.49 -9.38 7.95
CA PHE A 216 2.26 -8.96 7.27
C PHE A 216 1.97 -9.87 6.10
N GLU A 217 0.68 -10.00 5.80
CA GLU A 217 0.17 -10.84 4.72
C GLU A 217 0.77 -10.49 3.35
N GLU A 218 1.00 -11.50 2.53
CA GLU A 218 1.38 -11.40 1.12
C GLU A 218 0.45 -12.29 0.30
N THR A 219 0.04 -11.83 -0.86
CA THR A 219 -0.68 -12.62 -1.86
C THR A 219 0.19 -12.73 -3.10
N VAL A 220 0.44 -13.96 -3.54
CA VAL A 220 1.26 -14.28 -4.70
C VAL A 220 0.43 -15.00 -5.74
N VAL A 221 0.43 -14.46 -6.96
CA VAL A 221 -0.16 -15.11 -8.13
C VAL A 221 0.94 -15.54 -9.10
N TYR A 222 0.67 -16.62 -9.83
CA TYR A 222 1.63 -17.29 -10.72
C TYR A 222 1.10 -17.37 -12.16
N HIS A 223 0.20 -16.45 -12.53
CA HIS A 223 -0.26 -16.26 -13.90
C HIS A 223 -0.31 -14.75 -14.25
N ASN A 224 0.17 -14.35 -15.42
CA ASN A 224 0.17 -12.93 -15.85
C ASN A 224 -1.26 -12.36 -15.96
N ASP A 225 -2.23 -13.21 -16.31
CA ASP A 225 -3.66 -12.84 -16.39
C ASP A 225 -4.40 -12.89 -15.05
N ALA A 226 -3.74 -13.22 -13.94
CA ALA A 226 -4.35 -13.17 -12.62
C ALA A 226 -4.39 -11.75 -12.02
N ILE A 227 -3.83 -10.74 -12.69
CA ILE A 227 -3.69 -9.40 -12.12
C ILE A 227 -3.76 -8.30 -13.19
N ARG A 228 -4.42 -7.19 -12.86
CA ARG A 228 -4.36 -5.94 -13.65
C ARG A 228 -4.14 -4.72 -12.75
N PRO A 229 -3.30 -3.75 -13.15
CA PRO A 229 -3.22 -2.47 -12.45
C PRO A 229 -4.55 -1.73 -12.61
N ALA A 230 -5.10 -1.23 -11.50
CA ALA A 230 -6.42 -0.60 -11.49
C ALA A 230 -6.36 0.85 -11.03
N TYR A 231 -5.56 1.14 -10.00
CA TYR A 231 -5.40 2.49 -9.49
C TYR A 231 -3.94 2.83 -9.20
N LEU A 232 -3.56 4.08 -9.46
CA LEU A 232 -2.34 4.70 -8.98
C LEU A 232 -2.71 5.54 -7.75
N VAL A 233 -2.08 5.26 -6.61
CA VAL A 233 -2.26 6.04 -5.38
C VAL A 233 -1.01 6.88 -5.17
N VAL A 234 -1.16 8.20 -5.19
CA VAL A 234 -0.11 9.16 -4.86
C VAL A 234 -0.29 9.59 -3.40
N TYR A 235 0.77 9.54 -2.62
CA TYR A 235 0.75 9.86 -1.19
C TYR A 235 2.09 10.45 -0.75
N GLY A 236 2.09 11.18 0.36
CA GLY A 236 3.28 11.84 0.88
C GLY A 236 3.09 12.36 2.30
N PRO A 237 3.99 13.21 2.81
CA PRO A 237 3.77 13.90 4.07
C PRO A 237 2.47 14.72 4.04
N GLN A 238 1.95 15.05 5.21
CA GLN A 238 0.92 16.08 5.32
C GLN A 238 1.54 17.41 4.86
N SER A 239 0.91 18.09 3.90
CA SER A 239 1.37 19.41 3.48
C SER A 239 1.29 20.35 4.69
N PHE A 240 2.39 21.00 5.03
CA PHE A 240 2.44 21.96 6.15
C PHE A 240 1.60 23.24 5.90
N ALA A 241 0.97 23.36 4.73
CA ALA A 241 0.23 24.54 4.28
C ALA A 241 -1.19 24.69 4.89
N GLU A 242 -1.72 23.66 5.54
CA GLU A 242 -3.05 23.73 6.21
C GLU A 242 -2.95 23.56 7.73
N ARG A 243 -2.10 24.36 8.39
CA ARG A 243 -2.39 24.67 9.80
C ARG A 243 -3.35 25.86 9.81
N PRO A 244 -4.60 25.71 10.30
CA PRO A 244 -5.41 26.87 10.64
C PRO A 244 -4.59 27.75 11.58
N PRO A 245 -4.59 29.08 11.42
CA PRO A 245 -3.88 29.95 12.34
C PRO A 245 -4.36 29.64 13.76
N LEU A 246 -3.40 29.40 14.66
CA LEU A 246 -3.66 29.28 16.09
C LEU A 246 -4.49 30.51 16.48
N LYS A 247 -5.74 30.30 16.91
CA LYS A 247 -6.50 31.37 17.56
C LYS A 247 -5.69 31.79 18.78
N THR A 248 -5.10 32.98 18.72
CA THR A 248 -4.54 33.66 19.88
C THR A 248 -5.67 33.82 20.89
N GLN A 249 -5.63 33.02 21.96
CA GLN A 249 -6.42 33.29 23.15
C GLN A 249 -5.89 34.60 23.73
N THR A 250 -6.66 35.67 23.54
CA THR A 250 -6.52 36.86 24.36
C THR A 250 -6.99 36.51 25.76
N ASP A 251 -6.04 36.28 26.66
CA ASP A 251 -6.31 36.14 28.09
C ASP A 251 -6.87 37.48 28.61
N HIS A 252 -8.19 37.54 28.78
CA HIS A 252 -8.82 38.54 29.63
C HIS A 252 -8.58 38.14 31.08
N HIS A 253 -7.56 38.74 31.69
CA HIS A 253 -7.34 38.69 33.14
C HIS A 253 -8.24 39.72 33.83
N PRO A 254 -9.13 39.32 34.77
CA PRO A 254 -9.77 40.28 35.66
C PRO A 254 -8.80 40.68 36.78
N LEU A 255 -8.66 41.99 36.96
CA LEU A 255 -7.90 42.65 38.03
C LEU A 255 -8.34 42.13 39.41
N SER A 256 -7.38 41.71 40.23
CA SER A 256 -7.54 41.54 41.68
C SER A 256 -6.83 42.68 42.43
N PRO A 257 -7.42 43.24 43.51
CA PRO A 257 -6.86 44.37 44.24
C PRO A 257 -5.71 43.97 45.19
N PRO A 258 -4.88 44.92 45.67
CA PRO A 258 -3.59 44.61 46.27
C PRO A 258 -3.59 44.57 47.82
N LEU A 259 -2.44 44.12 48.33
CA LEU A 259 -1.89 44.14 49.71
C LEU A 259 -2.15 42.82 50.47
N ILE A 260 -1.18 42.17 51.12
CA ILE A 260 -0.24 42.68 52.13
C ILE A 260 1.04 41.82 52.19
N ASN A 261 2.14 42.49 52.55
CA ASN A 261 3.51 42.03 52.71
C ASN A 261 3.72 41.30 54.04
N GLN A 262 4.24 40.06 54.04
CA GLN A 262 4.98 39.51 55.18
C GLN A 262 6.20 38.71 54.73
N LYS A 263 7.30 38.98 55.42
CA LYS A 263 8.68 38.60 55.15
C LYS A 263 9.01 37.16 55.60
N SER A 264 10.03 36.63 54.91
CA SER A 264 11.12 35.75 55.37
C SER A 264 10.79 34.34 55.89
N LEU A 265 11.42 33.33 55.29
CA LEU A 265 12.62 32.71 55.86
C LEU A 265 13.22 31.69 54.87
N SER A 266 14.53 31.77 54.72
CA SER A 266 15.37 30.85 53.97
C SER A 266 15.66 29.58 54.78
N ARG A 267 15.82 28.43 54.11
CA ARG A 267 16.95 27.51 54.37
C ARG A 267 17.09 26.42 53.30
N SER A 268 18.34 26.31 52.88
CA SER A 268 18.99 25.29 52.06
C SER A 268 19.12 23.95 52.80
N THR A 269 19.17 22.83 52.04
CA THR A 269 20.16 21.71 52.04
C THR A 269 19.45 20.43 51.53
N SER A 270 19.85 19.71 50.47
CA SER A 270 21.10 19.02 50.08
C SER A 270 21.08 17.50 50.37
N LYS A 271 21.42 16.71 49.33
CA LYS A 271 21.90 15.30 49.28
C LYS A 271 20.87 14.19 49.56
N ALA A 272 20.61 13.23 48.67
CA ALA A 272 21.46 12.21 48.02
C ALA A 272 21.93 11.09 48.97
N HIS A 273 21.51 9.85 48.69
CA HIS A 273 22.12 8.50 48.90
C HIS A 273 20.97 7.49 48.72
N ALA A 274 20.96 6.46 47.86
CA ALA A 274 21.88 5.37 47.53
C ALA A 274 21.22 4.01 47.89
N LEU A 275 21.11 3.14 46.88
CA LEU A 275 21.31 1.68 46.89
C LEU A 275 20.84 0.81 48.07
N LEU A 276 20.01 -0.19 47.75
CA LEU A 276 20.08 -1.57 48.30
C LEU A 276 19.50 -2.54 47.25
N SER A 277 20.35 -3.37 46.62
CA SER A 277 20.47 -4.84 46.80
C SER A 277 19.17 -5.61 46.50
N ALA A 278 19.04 -6.30 45.36
CA ALA A 278 19.54 -7.66 45.12
C ALA A 278 19.00 -8.68 46.15
N LEU A 279 18.21 -9.68 45.70
CA LEU A 279 18.64 -11.08 45.60
C LEU A 279 17.47 -12.09 45.51
N PHE A 280 17.73 -13.14 44.70
CA PHE A 280 17.21 -14.53 44.77
C PHE A 280 15.71 -14.76 44.46
N THR A 281 15.26 -15.81 43.77
CA THR A 281 15.83 -17.13 43.41
C THR A 281 14.88 -17.78 42.39
N THR A 282 15.40 -18.48 41.39
CA THR A 282 14.72 -19.61 40.73
C THR A 282 14.78 -20.85 41.63
N PRO A 283 13.91 -21.86 41.41
CA PRO A 283 14.42 -23.08 40.78
C PRO A 283 13.46 -23.78 39.81
N LEU A 284 14.05 -24.78 39.13
CA LEU A 284 13.60 -25.67 38.07
C LEU A 284 12.60 -26.78 38.47
N ALA A 285 12.12 -27.46 37.41
CA ALA A 285 11.58 -28.84 37.27
C ALA A 285 10.06 -28.97 37.50
N VAL A 286 9.27 -29.67 36.67
CA VAL A 286 9.49 -30.79 35.73
C VAL A 286 8.75 -30.54 34.41
#